data_AF-A0A1H9IFG2-F1
#
_entry.id   AF-A0A1H9IFG2-F1
#
_cell.length_a   1.000
_cell.length_b   1.000
_cell.length_c   1.000
_cell.angle_alpha   90.00
_cell.angle_beta   90.00
_cell.angle_gamma   90.00
#
_symmetry.space_group_name_H-M   'P 1'
#
loop_
_entity.id
_entity.type
_entity.pdbx_description
1 polymer ?
#
loop_
_entity_poly.entity_id
_entity_poly.type
_entity_poly.pdbx_seq_one_letter_code
_entity_poly.pdbx_strand_id
1 'polypeptide(L)'
;MTLKVTKQIKANVETELRKGTSKSRIAHILGVPYEEAITIIEKIKESIRPDVGDCIRFTFREKEMIGKIEKLLTNSAVVAIDWERSNDVMKDICEDRTIVNFKDIVEFMTVEDESAEEIKEVVED
;
A
#
# COMPACT_ATOMS: atom_id res chain seq x y z
N MET A 1 10.92 14.94 24.87
CA MET A 1 9.79 15.53 24.11
C MET A 1 9.16 14.39 23.34
N THR A 2 7.85 14.17 23.44
CA THR A 2 7.15 13.16 22.66
C THR A 2 6.60 13.84 21.41
N LEU A 3 7.15 13.53 20.24
CA LEU A 3 6.59 14.02 18.99
C LEU A 3 5.20 13.41 18.77
N LYS A 4 4.17 14.26 18.76
CA LYS A 4 2.86 13.86 18.25
C LYS A 4 3.01 13.60 16.75
N VAL A 5 2.74 12.37 16.32
CA VAL A 5 2.73 12.01 14.90
C VAL A 5 1.63 12.82 14.22
N THR A 6 2.00 13.87 13.51
CA THR A 6 1.06 14.66 12.71
C THR A 6 0.77 13.94 11.40
N LYS A 7 -0.36 14.27 10.74
CA LYS A 7 -0.71 13.71 9.42
C LYS A 7 0.41 13.90 8.40
N GLN A 8 1.14 15.02 8.47
CA GLN A 8 2.25 15.32 7.58
C GLN A 8 3.49 14.45 7.85
N ILE A 9 3.81 14.19 9.12
CA ILE A 9 4.88 13.23 9.49
C ILE A 9 4.51 11.83 8.99
N LYS A 10 3.25 11.42 9.16
CA LYS A 10 2.76 10.13 8.67
C LYS A 10 2.97 9.98 7.16
N ALA A 11 2.47 10.93 6.37
CA ALA A 11 2.60 10.92 4.91
C ALA A 11 4.07 10.90 4.44
N ASN A 12 4.95 11.67 5.09
CA ASN A 12 6.37 11.71 4.76
C ASN A 12 7.06 10.36 5.04
N VAL A 13 6.81 9.77 6.21
CA VAL A 13 7.40 8.47 6.58
C VAL A 13 6.86 7.35 5.69
N GLU A 14 5.56 7.34 5.37
CA GLU A 14 4.99 6.38 4.42
C GLU A 14 5.64 6.47 3.04
N THR A 15 5.82 7.69 2.54
CA THR A 15 6.47 7.93 1.25
C THR A 15 7.91 7.40 1.25
N GLU A 16 8.67 7.70 2.30
CA GLU A 16 10.06 7.23 2.43
C GLU A 16 10.14 5.71 2.61
N LEU A 17 9.19 5.09 3.33
CA LEU A 17 9.09 3.64 3.44
C LEU A 17 8.77 2.98 2.09
N ARG A 18 7.86 3.55 1.29
CA ARG A 18 7.56 3.07 -0.07
C ARG A 18 8.77 3.16 -1.00
N LYS A 19 9.58 4.20 -0.88
CA LYS A 19 10.85 4.35 -1.62
C LYS A 19 11.95 3.38 -1.17
N GLY A 20 11.76 2.66 -0.07
CA GLY A 20 12.78 1.77 0.51
C GLY A 20 13.88 2.53 1.26
N THR A 21 13.63 3.76 1.70
CA THR A 21 14.58 4.56 2.47
C THR A 21 14.90 3.89 3.81
N SER A 22 16.17 3.91 4.22
CA SER A 22 16.60 3.28 5.47
C SER A 22 16.06 4.00 6.71
N LYS A 23 15.84 3.25 7.80
CA LYS A 23 15.34 3.79 9.08
C LYS A 23 16.21 4.93 9.62
N SER A 24 17.53 4.82 9.49
CA SER A 24 18.49 5.86 9.91
C SER A 24 18.35 7.14 9.09
N ARG A 25 18.10 7.02 7.78
CA ARG A 25 17.85 8.17 6.91
C ARG A 25 16.53 8.84 7.25
N ILE A 26 15.48 8.07 7.53
CA ILE A 26 14.19 8.60 7.99
C ILE A 26 14.37 9.36 9.32
N ALA A 27 15.13 8.83 10.28
CA ALA A 27 15.42 9.52 11.54
C ALA A 27 16.08 10.90 11.32
N HIS A 28 17.05 10.95 10.40
CA HIS A 28 17.71 12.21 10.02
C HIS A 28 16.74 13.19 9.35
N ILE A 29 15.84 12.72 8.47
CA ILE A 29 14.83 13.57 7.81
C ILE A 29 13.85 14.15 8.84
N LEU A 30 13.44 13.34 9.81
CA LEU A 30 12.54 13.76 10.88
C LEU A 30 13.24 14.66 11.93
N GLY A 31 14.57 14.68 11.96
CA GLY A 31 15.34 15.43 12.96
C GLY A 31 15.22 14.86 14.38
N VAL A 32 14.99 13.55 14.48
CA VAL A 32 14.72 12.86 15.76
C VAL A 32 15.80 11.83 16.08
N PRO A 33 15.98 11.47 17.37
CA PRO A 33 16.82 10.36 17.75
C PRO A 33 16.37 9.05 17.09
N TYR A 34 17.33 8.18 16.77
CA TYR A 34 17.07 6.92 16.07
C TYR A 34 16.00 6.06 16.76
N GLU A 35 16.07 5.91 18.09
CA GLU A 35 15.08 5.16 18.89
C GLU A 35 13.65 5.72 18.76
N GLU A 36 13.52 7.05 18.74
CA GLU A 36 12.22 7.70 18.55
C GLU A 36 11.70 7.50 17.13
N ALA A 37 12.59 7.56 16.13
CA ALA A 37 12.25 7.26 14.74
C ALA A 37 11.75 5.82 14.56
N ILE A 38 12.39 4.83 15.21
CA ILE A 38 11.93 3.43 15.16
C ILE A 38 10.48 3.34 15.64
N THR A 39 10.19 3.94 16.79
CA THR A 39 8.86 3.91 17.40
C THR A 39 7.80 4.55 16.47
N ILE A 40 8.15 5.65 15.82
CA ILE A 40 7.27 6.33 14.85
C ILE A 40 7.05 5.45 13.60
N ILE A 41 8.13 4.87 13.06
CA ILE A 41 8.08 4.00 11.89
C ILE A 41 7.23 2.76 12.16
N GLU A 42 7.37 2.13 13.32
CA GLU A 42 6.59 0.94 13.69
C GLU A 42 5.10 1.25 13.81
N LYS A 43 4.73 2.32 14.51
CA LYS A 43 3.33 2.77 14.60
C LYS A 43 2.71 3.05 13.23
N ILE A 44 3.47 3.68 12.33
CA ILE A 44 2.98 3.98 10.99
C ILE A 44 2.84 2.69 10.18
N LYS A 45 3.83 1.80 10.24
CA LYS A 45 3.79 0.48 9.58
C LYS A 45 2.59 -0.35 10.04
N GLU A 46 2.29 -0.37 11.34
CA GLU A 46 1.11 -1.05 11.86
C GLU A 46 -0.18 -0.43 11.33
N SER A 47 -0.24 0.89 11.20
CA SER A 47 -1.44 1.58 10.72
C SER A 47 -1.73 1.42 9.22
N ILE A 48 -0.76 0.95 8.44
CA ILE A 48 -0.90 0.69 7.00
C ILE A 48 -0.75 -0.79 6.65
N ARG A 49 -0.64 -1.65 7.67
CA ARG A 49 -0.41 -3.07 7.46
C ARG A 49 -1.69 -3.68 6.87
N PRO A 50 -1.62 -4.35 5.72
CA PRO A 50 -2.76 -5.04 5.16
C PRO A 50 -3.20 -6.21 6.03
N ASP A 51 -4.48 -6.56 5.93
CA ASP A 51 -5.09 -7.72 6.57
C ASP A 51 -5.40 -8.85 5.56
N VAL A 52 -5.54 -10.08 6.06
CA VAL A 52 -5.99 -11.19 5.24
C VAL A 52 -7.45 -10.98 4.88
N GLY A 53 -7.76 -11.07 3.58
CA GLY A 53 -9.09 -10.82 3.05
C GLY A 53 -9.25 -9.46 2.39
N ASP A 54 -8.30 -8.54 2.55
CA ASP A 54 -8.34 -7.23 1.88
C ASP A 54 -8.22 -7.40 0.37
N CYS A 55 -9.04 -6.65 -0.37
CA CYS A 55 -8.90 -6.47 -1.80
C CYS A 55 -7.95 -5.30 -2.06
N ILE A 56 -6.95 -5.51 -2.90
CA ILE A 56 -5.94 -4.50 -3.20
C ILE A 56 -5.77 -4.32 -4.71
N ARG A 57 -5.49 -3.06 -5.09
CA ARG A 57 -4.94 -2.72 -6.39
C ARG A 57 -3.42 -2.64 -6.27
N PHE A 58 -2.72 -3.30 -7.17
CA PHE A 58 -1.25 -3.29 -7.22
C PHE A 58 -0.79 -3.21 -8.67
N THR A 59 0.46 -2.82 -8.88
CA THR A 59 1.06 -2.83 -10.22
C THR A 59 2.03 -3.99 -10.37
N PHE A 60 1.90 -4.71 -11.48
CA PHE A 60 2.82 -5.78 -11.87
C PHE A 60 3.27 -5.55 -13.31
N ARG A 61 4.58 -5.39 -13.52
CA ARG A 61 5.17 -5.06 -14.84
C ARG A 61 4.43 -3.89 -15.53
N GLU A 62 4.19 -2.82 -14.79
CA GLU A 62 3.50 -1.61 -15.27
C GLU A 62 2.04 -1.82 -15.69
N LYS A 63 1.43 -2.97 -15.35
CA LYS A 63 0.00 -3.22 -15.50
C LYS A 63 -0.68 -3.19 -14.15
N GLU A 64 -1.83 -2.53 -14.12
CA GLU A 64 -2.71 -2.53 -12.96
C GLU A 64 -3.40 -3.89 -12.83
N MET A 65 -3.35 -4.41 -11.62
CA MET A 65 -3.87 -5.72 -11.24
C MET A 65 -4.67 -5.56 -9.97
N ILE A 66 -5.70 -6.39 -9.83
CA ILE A 66 -6.55 -6.45 -8.66
C ILE A 66 -6.48 -7.86 -8.08
N GLY A 67 -6.46 -7.95 -6.76
CA GLY A 67 -6.51 -9.25 -6.11
C GLY A 67 -6.80 -9.17 -4.63
N LYS A 68 -7.08 -10.33 -4.05
CA LYS A 68 -7.42 -10.50 -2.65
C LYS A 68 -6.27 -11.13 -1.88
N ILE A 69 -5.93 -10.56 -0.72
CA ILE A 69 -4.87 -11.08 0.13
C ILE A 69 -5.33 -12.39 0.78
N GLU A 70 -4.65 -13.49 0.48
CA GLU A 70 -4.90 -14.79 1.12
C GLU A 70 -3.97 -15.05 2.31
N LYS A 71 -2.76 -14.48 2.28
CA LYS A 71 -1.75 -14.73 3.32
C LYS A 71 -0.79 -13.56 3.45
N LEU A 72 -0.51 -13.16 4.70
CA LEU A 72 0.52 -12.17 5.00
C LEU A 72 1.90 -12.82 5.19
N LEU A 73 2.91 -12.18 4.66
CA LEU A 73 4.33 -12.43 4.89
C LEU A 73 4.94 -11.22 5.62
N THR A 74 6.26 -11.23 5.85
CA THR A 74 6.93 -10.18 6.64
C THR A 74 6.84 -8.79 6.00
N ASN A 75 7.00 -8.69 4.68
CA ASN A 75 6.94 -7.42 3.92
C ASN A 75 6.14 -7.55 2.61
N SER A 76 5.37 -8.62 2.49
CA SER A 76 4.64 -8.98 1.28
C SER A 76 3.39 -9.78 1.62
N ALA A 77 2.54 -10.01 0.65
CA ALA A 77 1.35 -10.84 0.75
C ALA A 77 1.28 -11.81 -0.42
N VAL A 78 0.67 -12.98 -0.19
CA VAL A 78 0.16 -13.84 -1.26
C VAL A 78 -1.20 -13.31 -1.64
N VAL A 79 -1.37 -12.99 -2.91
CA VAL A 79 -2.57 -12.37 -3.47
C VAL A 79 -3.15 -13.28 -4.53
N ALA A 80 -4.41 -13.66 -4.38
CA ALA A 80 -5.18 -14.30 -5.43
C ALA A 80 -5.67 -13.21 -6.40
N ILE A 81 -5.33 -13.35 -7.67
CA ILE A 81 -5.65 -12.36 -8.70
C ILE A 81 -7.13 -12.48 -9.06
N ASP A 82 -7.83 -11.35 -9.06
CA ASP A 82 -9.16 -11.24 -9.63
C ASP A 82 -9.03 -10.97 -11.12
N TRP A 83 -9.11 -12.03 -11.92
CA TRP A 83 -8.98 -11.93 -13.37
C TRP A 83 -10.14 -11.20 -14.04
N GLU A 84 -11.32 -11.13 -13.43
CA GLU A 84 -12.46 -10.39 -14.00
C GLU A 84 -12.23 -8.88 -13.94
N ARG A 85 -11.38 -8.44 -13.00
CA ARG A 85 -11.07 -7.02 -12.76
C ARG A 85 -9.62 -6.65 -13.10
N SER A 86 -8.82 -7.60 -13.60
CA SER A 86 -7.40 -7.41 -13.92
C SER A 86 -7.15 -7.39 -15.43
N ASN A 87 -5.94 -6.99 -15.82
CA ASN A 87 -5.57 -6.93 -17.23
C ASN A 87 -5.48 -8.33 -17.86
N ASP A 88 -6.31 -8.62 -18.88
CA ASP A 88 -6.35 -9.92 -19.57
C ASP A 88 -5.01 -10.35 -20.17
N VAL A 89 -4.15 -9.41 -20.59
CA VAL A 89 -2.82 -9.73 -21.13
C VAL A 89 -1.94 -10.42 -20.09
N MET A 90 -2.17 -10.17 -18.80
CA MET A 90 -1.43 -10.80 -17.72
C MET A 90 -1.91 -12.22 -17.40
N LYS A 91 -3.10 -12.63 -17.88
CA LYS A 91 -3.67 -13.95 -17.64
C LYS A 91 -2.86 -15.07 -18.28
N ASP A 92 -2.24 -14.78 -19.42
CA ASP A 92 -1.36 -15.73 -20.11
C ASP A 92 0.07 -15.76 -19.51
N ILE A 93 0.39 -14.85 -18.59
CA ILE A 93 1.76 -14.62 -18.10
C ILE A 93 1.90 -14.97 -16.62
N CYS A 94 0.87 -14.71 -15.81
CA CYS A 94 0.90 -14.91 -14.37
C CYS A 94 0.06 -16.11 -13.95
N GLU A 95 0.47 -16.75 -12.86
CA GLU A 95 -0.37 -17.72 -12.16
C GLU A 95 -1.52 -17.00 -11.44
N ASP A 96 -2.57 -17.74 -11.06
CA ASP A 96 -3.74 -17.22 -10.31
C ASP A 96 -3.36 -16.59 -8.96
N ARG A 97 -2.16 -16.87 -8.47
CA ARG A 97 -1.63 -16.31 -7.22
C ARG A 97 -0.26 -15.70 -7.46
N THR A 98 -0.03 -14.54 -6.85
CA THR A 98 1.26 -13.84 -6.93
C THR A 98 1.68 -13.29 -5.58
N ILE A 99 2.96 -12.97 -5.45
CA ILE A 99 3.53 -12.33 -4.26
C ILE A 99 3.64 -10.83 -4.51
N VAL A 100 2.94 -10.03 -3.72
CA VAL A 100 2.93 -8.57 -3.81
C VAL A 100 3.64 -7.98 -2.60
N ASN A 101 4.62 -7.08 -2.81
CA ASN A 101 5.26 -6.37 -1.71
C ASN A 101 4.32 -5.24 -1.23
N PHE A 102 4.31 -4.96 0.08
CA PHE A 102 3.45 -3.89 0.62
C PHE A 102 3.75 -2.52 0.02
N LYS A 103 4.99 -2.27 -0.42
CA LYS A 103 5.35 -1.01 -1.11
C LYS A 103 4.66 -0.86 -2.48
N ASP A 104 4.32 -1.98 -3.12
CA ASP A 104 3.75 -2.05 -4.48
C ASP A 104 2.21 -2.03 -4.45
N ILE A 105 1.61 -2.06 -3.25
CA ILE A 105 0.16 -1.87 -3.06
C ILE A 105 -0.18 -0.41 -3.33
N VAL A 106 -1.00 -0.18 -4.33
CA VAL A 106 -1.45 1.17 -4.73
C VAL A 106 -2.62 1.60 -3.85
N GLU A 107 -3.61 0.73 -3.69
CA GLU A 107 -4.88 1.08 -3.04
C GLU A 107 -5.53 -0.15 -2.40
N PHE A 108 -6.29 0.09 -1.32
CA PHE A 108 -7.16 -0.90 -0.68
C PHE A 108 -8.59 -0.65 -1.17
N MET A 109 -9.17 -1.63 -1.85
CA MET A 109 -10.53 -1.55 -2.35
C MET A 109 -11.50 -2.03 -1.27
N THR A 110 -12.54 -1.26 -1.02
CA THR A 110 -13.60 -1.70 -0.11
C THR A 110 -14.52 -2.66 -0.85
N VAL A 111 -15.11 -3.63 -0.13
CA VAL A 111 -16.07 -4.58 -0.73
C VAL A 111 -17.33 -3.84 -1.24
N GLU A 112 -17.53 -2.58 -0.86
CA GLU A 112 -18.59 -1.69 -1.33
C GLU A 112 -18.27 -0.99 -2.68
N ASP A 113 -17.06 -1.15 -3.23
CA ASP A 113 -16.70 -0.73 -4.60
C ASP A 113 -17.29 -1.68 -5.67
N GLU A 114 -18.55 -2.11 -5.48
CA GLU A 114 -19.39 -2.72 -6.52
C GLU A 114 -20.11 -1.66 -7.38
N SER A 115 -19.89 -0.36 -7.10
CA SER A 115 -20.40 0.75 -7.92
C SER A 115 -19.42 1.91 -7.99
N ALA A 116 -18.30 1.74 -8.70
CA ALA A 116 -17.44 2.85 -9.12
C ALA A 116 -17.65 3.16 -10.61
N GLU A 117 -18.87 3.51 -10.98
CA GLU A 117 -19.15 4.42 -12.09
C GLU A 117 -19.87 5.62 -11.51
N GLU A 118 -19.14 6.71 -11.27
CA GLU A 118 -19.56 8.12 -11.39
C GLU A 118 -18.63 9.02 -10.56
N ILE A 119 -17.52 9.45 -11.17
CA ILE A 119 -17.07 10.83 -10.97
C ILE A 119 -17.43 11.56 -12.26
N LYS A 120 -18.68 12.01 -12.36
CA LYS A 120 -19.00 13.16 -13.23
C LYS A 120 -18.31 14.36 -12.63
N GLU A 121 -17.38 14.95 -13.38
CA GLU A 121 -16.92 16.31 -13.14
C GLU A 121 -18.14 17.23 -12.95
N VAL A 122 -18.26 17.75 -11.73
CA VAL A 122 -19.04 18.95 -11.46
C VAL A 122 -18.07 20.12 -11.60
N VAL A 123 -18.20 20.88 -12.69
CA VAL A 123 -17.84 22.30 -12.70
C VAL A 123 -18.92 23.05 -13.49
N GLU A 124 -19.89 23.59 -12.76
CA GLU A 124 -20.61 24.81 -13.18
C GLU A 124 -19.63 25.99 -13.05
N ASP A 125 -19.46 26.74 -14.15
CA ASP A 125 -19.84 28.16 -14.27
C ASP A 125 -19.75 28.58 -15.75
#